data_AF-A0AAE1TTQ8-F1
#
_entry.id   AF-A0AAE1TTQ8-F1
#
_cell.length_a   1.000
_cell.length_b   1.000
_cell.length_c   1.000
_cell.angle_alpha   90.00
_cell.angle_beta   90.00
_cell.angle_gamma   90.00
#
_symmetry.space_group_name_H-M   'P 1'
#
loop_
_entity.id
_entity.type
_entity.pdbx_description
1 polymer ?
#
loop_
_entity_poly.entity_id
_entity_poly.type
_entity_poly.pdbx_seq_one_letter_code
_entity_poly.pdbx_strand_id
1 'polypeptide(L)'
;MRVTAGDVCGRSGETIGGSIGTVGSISTPTCGEAGPMTLDVDTPCLVLLILISATLDQAQFRIALSDPLQQFVHINLMLKYEGRSTSAQVTLPPPPKSGDSVFFFLSV
;
A
#
# COMPACT_ATOMS: atom_id res chain seq x y z
N MET A 1 -6.29 -15.94 -12.19
CA MET A 1 -4.82 -15.95 -12.09
C MET A 1 -4.44 -14.94 -11.02
N ARG A 2 -4.04 -15.39 -9.82
CA ARG A 2 -3.57 -14.49 -8.76
C ARG A 2 -2.13 -14.11 -9.14
N VAL A 3 -1.92 -12.90 -9.64
CA VAL A 3 -0.58 -12.36 -9.82
C VAL A 3 -0.07 -12.05 -8.42
N THR A 4 0.86 -12.86 -7.91
CA THR A 4 1.63 -12.50 -6.73
C THR A 4 2.38 -11.23 -7.10
N ALA A 5 2.03 -10.11 -6.47
CA ALA A 5 2.87 -8.93 -6.51
C ALA A 5 4.30 -9.37 -6.11
N GLY A 6 5.31 -8.76 -6.74
CA GLY A 6 6.72 -9.00 -6.41
C GLY A 6 7.02 -8.41 -5.03
N ASP A 7 6.42 -8.99 -4.00
CA ASP A 7 6.38 -8.45 -2.66
C ASP A 7 7.76 -8.67 -2.03
N VAL A 8 8.48 -7.57 -1.84
CA VAL A 8 9.75 -7.58 -1.13
C VAL A 8 9.50 -7.05 0.27
N CYS A 9 9.59 -7.94 1.26
CA CYS A 9 9.64 -7.56 2.65
C CYS A 9 11.07 -7.18 3.06
N GLY A 10 11.28 -5.92 3.43
CA GLY A 10 12.50 -5.43 4.03
C GLY A 10 12.47 -5.56 5.55
N ARG A 11 13.20 -6.54 6.10
CA ARG A 11 13.24 -6.83 7.55
C ARG A 11 13.74 -5.67 8.42
N SER A 12 14.56 -4.77 7.88
CA SER A 12 15.17 -3.67 8.64
C SER A 12 14.28 -2.44 8.79
N GLY A 13 13.03 -2.46 8.31
CA GLY A 13 12.14 -1.30 8.41
C GLY A 13 10.67 -1.61 8.15
N GLU A 14 10.22 -2.85 8.40
CA GLU A 14 8.81 -3.25 8.27
C GLU A 14 8.17 -2.74 6.97
N THR A 15 8.98 -2.81 5.90
CA THR A 15 8.71 -2.16 4.63
C THR A 15 8.29 -3.21 3.62
N ILE A 16 7.18 -2.96 2.94
CA ILE A 16 6.61 -3.85 1.93
C ILE A 16 6.45 -3.05 0.66
N GLY A 17 7.20 -3.44 -0.37
CA GLY A 17 7.04 -2.91 -1.72
C GLY A 17 6.32 -3.92 -2.58
N GLY A 18 5.43 -3.45 -3.46
CA GLY A 18 4.76 -4.31 -4.42
C GLY A 18 4.35 -3.58 -5.70
N SER A 19 4.20 -4.35 -6.77
CA SER A 19 3.64 -3.91 -8.04
C SER A 19 2.32 -4.65 -8.29
N ILE A 20 1.28 -3.88 -8.55
CA ILE A 20 -0.07 -4.39 -8.75
C ILE A 20 -0.45 -4.05 -10.19
N GLY A 21 -0.47 -5.05 -11.08
CA GLY A 21 -0.69 -4.85 -12.52
C GLY A 21 -2.16 -4.76 -12.94
N THR A 22 -3.09 -5.10 -12.05
CA THR A 22 -4.55 -5.11 -12.23
C THR A 22 -5.22 -4.79 -10.89
N VAL A 23 -6.55 -4.71 -10.81
CA VAL A 23 -7.25 -4.79 -9.52
C VAL A 23 -6.73 -5.99 -8.72
N GLY A 24 -6.36 -5.78 -7.45
CA GLY A 24 -5.70 -6.84 -6.69
C GLY A 24 -5.28 -6.45 -5.28
N SER A 25 -4.54 -7.36 -4.67
CA SER A 25 -4.15 -7.28 -3.27
C SER A 25 -2.68 -7.63 -3.09
N ILE A 26 -2.00 -6.90 -2.23
CA ILE A 26 -0.75 -7.33 -1.60
C ILE A 26 -1.12 -7.94 -0.26
N SER A 27 -0.58 -9.11 0.06
CA SER A 27 -0.83 -9.75 1.36
C SER A 27 0.44 -10.38 1.87
N THR A 28 0.87 -9.96 3.05
CA THR A 28 2.06 -10.50 3.71
C THR A 28 1.65 -11.11 5.05
N PRO A 29 1.92 -12.41 5.28
CA PRO A 29 1.59 -13.03 6.56
C PRO A 29 2.42 -12.46 7.72
N THR A 30 3.67 -12.08 7.47
CA THR A 30 4.53 -11.31 8.38
C THR A 30 5.55 -10.49 7.58
N CYS A 31 6.01 -9.36 8.13
CA CYS A 31 7.18 -8.65 7.60
C CYS A 31 8.02 -7.98 8.69
N GLY A 32 9.10 -8.64 9.10
CA GLY A 32 9.83 -8.22 10.31
C GLY A 32 8.95 -8.47 11.54
N GLU A 33 8.81 -7.46 12.40
CA GLU A 33 7.92 -7.48 13.56
C GLU A 33 6.47 -7.07 13.21
N ALA A 34 6.24 -6.62 11.97
CA ALA A 34 4.89 -6.33 11.50
C ALA A 34 4.06 -7.63 11.40
N GLY A 35 2.91 -7.63 12.09
CA GLY A 35 1.87 -8.64 11.98
C GLY A 35 1.26 -8.77 10.57
N PRO A 36 0.32 -9.70 10.39
CA PRO A 36 -0.30 -9.96 9.10
C PRO A 36 -1.01 -8.73 8.55
N MET A 37 -0.77 -8.45 7.27
CA MET A 37 -1.41 -7.33 6.57
C MET A 37 -1.86 -7.69 5.16
N THR A 38 -2.89 -6.96 4.72
CA THR A 38 -3.38 -7.00 3.35
C THR A 38 -3.69 -5.58 2.89
N LEU A 39 -3.16 -5.17 1.74
CA LEU A 39 -3.55 -3.96 1.03
C LEU A 39 -4.31 -4.35 -0.23
N ASP A 40 -5.59 -4.02 -0.29
CA ASP A 40 -6.42 -4.15 -1.47
C ASP A 40 -6.43 -2.82 -2.24
N VAL A 41 -6.29 -2.84 -3.56
CA VAL A 41 -6.37 -1.66 -4.44
C VAL A 41 -7.27 -1.93 -5.64
N ASP A 42 -7.93 -0.88 -6.14
CA ASP A 42 -8.89 -0.97 -7.26
C ASP A 42 -8.32 -0.61 -8.63
N THR A 43 -7.05 -0.23 -8.73
CA THR A 43 -6.37 0.09 -10.00
C THR A 43 -4.94 -0.47 -10.01
N PRO A 44 -4.34 -0.65 -11.21
CA PRO A 44 -2.91 -0.89 -11.30
C PRO A 44 -2.10 0.22 -10.62
N CYS A 45 -1.10 -0.14 -9.81
CA CYS A 45 -0.25 0.83 -9.11
C CYS A 45 1.09 0.22 -8.66
N LEU A 46 2.02 1.09 -8.30
CA LEU A 46 3.18 0.74 -7.47
C LEU A 46 2.93 1.26 -6.07
N VAL A 47 3.33 0.48 -5.06
CA VAL A 47 3.13 0.86 -3.67
C VAL A 47 4.32 0.46 -2.80
N LEU A 48 4.62 1.34 -1.84
CA LEU A 48 5.53 1.09 -0.73
C LEU A 48 4.78 1.38 0.57
N LEU A 49 4.61 0.35 1.41
CA LEU A 49 4.07 0.46 2.76
C LEU A 49 5.21 0.37 3.77
N ILE A 50 5.17 1.24 4.77
CA ILE A 50 6.11 1.23 5.90
C ILE A 50 5.29 1.31 7.18
N LEU A 51 5.37 0.30 8.04
CA LEU A 51 4.82 0.39 9.39
C LEU A 51 5.71 1.35 10.20
N ILE A 52 5.11 2.43 10.70
CA ILE A 52 5.81 3.47 11.47
C ILE A 52 5.68 3.22 12.96
N SER A 53 4.52 2.74 13.38
CA SER A 53 4.27 2.34 14.77
C SER A 53 3.09 1.37 14.82
N ALA A 54 3.16 0.43 15.76
CA ALA A 54 2.06 -0.45 16.12
C ALA A 54 1.90 -0.47 17.63
N THR A 55 0.67 -0.26 18.07
CA THR A 55 0.21 -0.39 19.46
C THR A 55 -0.99 -1.32 19.48
N LEU A 56 -1.44 -1.69 20.68
CA LEU A 56 -2.64 -2.52 20.85
C LEU A 56 -3.86 -1.89 20.16
N ASP A 57 -4.03 -0.57 20.25
CA ASP A 57 -5.24 0.12 19.79
C ASP A 57 -5.09 0.72 18.40
N GLN A 58 -3.86 0.97 17.92
CA GLN A 58 -3.62 1.63 16.64
C GLN A 58 -2.33 1.18 15.95
N ALA A 59 -2.37 1.04 14.63
CA ALA A 59 -1.18 0.96 13.78
C ALA A 59 -1.14 2.13 12.79
N GLN A 60 0.03 2.71 12.56
CA GLN A 60 0.23 3.80 11.62
C GLN A 60 1.21 3.39 10.51
N PHE A 61 0.78 3.60 9.27
CA PHE A 61 1.54 3.31 8.07
C PHE A 61 1.89 4.61 7.33
N ARG A 62 3.10 4.68 6.79
CA ARG A 62 3.46 5.62 5.73
C ARG A 62 3.37 4.87 4.41
N ILE A 63 2.64 5.44 3.46
CA ILE A 63 2.38 4.82 2.16
C ILE A 63 2.92 5.75 1.09
N ALA A 64 3.70 5.19 0.16
CA ALA A 64 4.01 5.80 -1.12
C ALA A 64 3.24 5.06 -2.21
N LEU A 65 2.56 5.79 -3.09
CA LEU A 65 1.71 5.21 -4.12
C LEU A 65 1.88 5.98 -5.44
N SER A 66 2.03 5.26 -6.55
CA SER A 66 2.12 5.86 -7.88
C SER A 66 1.35 5.07 -8.93
N ASP A 67 0.92 5.78 -9.97
CA ASP A 67 0.35 5.20 -11.17
C ASP A 67 1.39 5.18 -12.30
N PRO A 68 2.07 4.04 -12.55
CA PRO A 68 3.06 3.96 -13.62
C PRO A 68 2.44 4.08 -15.02
N LEU A 69 1.12 3.90 -15.16
CA LEU A 69 0.42 4.02 -16.45
C LEU A 69 0.02 5.46 -16.76
N GLN A 70 0.01 6.35 -15.75
CA GLN A 70 -0.34 7.77 -15.88
C GLN A 70 -1.76 8.00 -16.44
N GLN A 71 -2.70 7.14 -16.07
CA GLN A 71 -4.08 7.11 -16.57
C GLN A 71 -5.13 7.44 -15.50
N PHE A 72 -4.82 7.21 -14.23
CA PHE A 72 -5.78 7.32 -13.13
C PHE A 72 -5.65 8.66 -12.41
N VAL A 73 -6.79 9.19 -11.97
CA VAL A 73 -6.85 10.39 -11.12
C VAL A 73 -6.93 10.01 -9.64
N HIS A 74 -7.54 8.87 -9.35
CA HIS A 74 -7.72 8.37 -7.99
C HIS A 74 -7.39 6.89 -7.92
N ILE A 75 -6.90 6.47 -6.75
CA ILE A 75 -6.73 5.06 -6.37
C ILE A 75 -7.45 4.86 -5.05
N ASN A 76 -8.38 3.92 -5.00
CA ASN A 76 -9.01 3.50 -3.76
C ASN A 76 -8.24 2.31 -3.20
N LEU A 77 -7.97 2.36 -1.90
CA LEU A 77 -7.28 1.31 -1.19
C LEU A 77 -8.00 0.96 0.10
N MET A 78 -7.85 -0.29 0.51
CA MET A 78 -8.24 -0.78 1.83
C MET A 78 -7.07 -1.50 2.45
N LEU A 79 -6.62 -1.01 3.60
CA LEU A 79 -5.56 -1.62 4.38
C LEU A 79 -6.17 -2.40 5.53
N LYS A 80 -5.77 -3.66 5.66
CA LYS A 80 -6.07 -4.54 6.79
C LYS A 80 -4.79 -4.87 7.53
N TYR A 81 -4.81 -4.73 8.85
CA TYR A 81 -3.69 -5.06 9.72
C TYR A 81 -4.22 -5.69 11.00
N GLU A 82 -3.80 -6.91 11.31
CA GLU A 82 -4.20 -7.64 12.52
C GLU A 82 -5.72 -7.64 12.78
N GLY A 83 -6.52 -7.83 11.72
CA GLY A 83 -7.99 -7.89 11.79
C GLY A 83 -8.70 -6.54 11.84
N ARG A 84 -7.98 -5.43 11.97
CA ARG A 84 -8.51 -4.06 11.81
C ARG A 84 -8.42 -3.64 10.35
N SER A 85 -9.26 -2.69 9.93
CA SER A 85 -9.28 -2.22 8.54
C SER A 85 -9.62 -0.74 8.41
N THR A 86 -9.01 -0.10 7.43
CA THR A 86 -9.27 1.29 7.06
C THR A 86 -9.20 1.43 5.53
N SER A 87 -9.78 2.50 4.99
CA SER A 87 -9.81 2.75 3.55
C SER A 87 -9.47 4.20 3.25
N ALA A 88 -8.84 4.44 2.10
CA ALA A 88 -8.55 5.78 1.62
C ALA A 88 -8.77 5.87 0.10
N GLN A 89 -9.17 7.05 -0.35
CA GLN A 89 -9.09 7.44 -1.76
C GLN A 89 -7.93 8.43 -1.90
N VAL A 90 -6.93 8.05 -2.68
CA VAL A 90 -5.73 8.85 -2.91
C VAL A 90 -5.87 9.56 -4.24
N THR A 91 -5.72 10.88 -4.24
CA THR A 91 -5.68 11.67 -5.48
C THR A 91 -4.25 11.70 -6.01
N LEU A 92 -4.08 11.29 -7.26
CA LEU A 92 -2.79 11.26 -7.94
C LEU A 92 -2.42 12.63 -8.53
N PRO A 93 -1.12 12.88 -8.75
CA PRO A 93 -0.68 14.17 -9.28
C PRO A 93 -1.17 14.35 -10.72
N PRO A 94 -1.76 15.51 -11.06
CA PRO A 94 -2.18 15.80 -12.42
C PRO A 94 -0.96 16.06 -13.33
N PRO A 95 -1.15 16.08 -14.67
CA PRO A 95 -0.13 16.53 -15.60
C PRO A 95 0.43 17.91 -15.20
N PRO A 96 1.77 18.13 -15.30
CA PRO A 96 2.77 17.27 -15.92
C PRO A 96 3.39 16.22 -14.97
N LYS A 97 2.84 16.02 -13.77
CA LYS A 97 3.40 15.16 -12.72
C LYS A 97 2.77 13.77 -12.67
N SER A 98 2.00 13.39 -13.68
CA SER A 98 1.37 12.07 -13.72
C SER A 98 2.43 10.97 -13.61
N GLY A 99 2.22 10.02 -12.70
CA GLY A 99 3.18 8.97 -12.36
C GLY A 99 4.10 9.29 -11.18
N ASP A 100 4.14 10.53 -10.70
CA ASP A 100 4.81 10.85 -9.44
C ASP A 100 4.19 10.09 -8.27
N SER A 101 5.02 9.76 -7.27
CA SER A 101 4.55 9.14 -6.04
C SER A 101 3.86 10.16 -5.12
N VAL A 102 2.73 9.76 -4.56
CA VAL A 102 2.07 10.47 -3.46
C VAL A 102 2.44 9.77 -2.16
N PHE A 103 2.77 10.57 -1.14
CA PHE A 103 3.06 10.08 0.20
C PHE A 103 1.97 10.52 1.16
N PHE A 104 1.47 9.59 1.97
CA PHE A 104 0.46 9.87 2.97
C PHE A 104 0.57 8.89 4.14
N PHE A 105 -0.14 9.22 5.22
CA PHE A 105 -0.25 8.38 6.39
C PHE A 105 -1.64 7.77 6.46
N LEU A 106 -1.70 6.54 6.93
CA LEU A 106 -2.94 5.82 7.15
C LEU A 106 -2.87 5.10 8.49
N SER A 107 -3.91 5.26 9.30
CA SER A 107 -4.03 4.60 10.60
C SER A 107 -5.14 3.55 10.55
N VAL A 108 -4.82 2.39 11.12
CA VAL A 108 -5.68 1.20 11.20
C VAL A 108 -5.92 0.87 12.67
#